data_AF-A0A939XQ30-F1
#
_entry.id   AF-A0A939XQ30-F1
#
_cell.length_a   1.000
_cell.length_b   1.000
_cell.length_c   1.000
_cell.angle_alpha   90.00
_cell.angle_beta   90.00
_cell.angle_gamma   90.00
#
_symmetry.space_group_name_H-M   'P 1'
#
loop_
_entity.id
_entity.type
_entity.pdbx_description
1 polymer ?
#
loop_
_entity_poly.entity_id
_entity_poly.type
_entity_poly.pdbx_seq_one_letter_code
_entity_poly.pdbx_strand_id
1 'polypeptide(L)' 'MFGIGMQELLIILVLVLIVFGAGKLPQVGEALGKGIRNFKAGLREENNRDDEGKKTSAGSSENGE' A
#
# COMPACT_ATOMS: atom_id res chain seq x y z
N MET A 1 5.29 29.32 -12.36
CA MET A 1 4.01 29.76 -11.77
C MET A 1 3.39 28.55 -11.11
N PHE A 2 3.16 28.62 -9.79
CA PHE A 2 2.34 27.69 -8.99
C PHE A 2 2.81 26.23 -8.87
N GLY A 3 3.72 26.00 -7.92
CA GLY A 3 3.73 24.76 -7.17
C GLY A 3 3.02 25.03 -5.86
N ILE A 4 1.92 24.32 -5.58
CA ILE A 4 1.38 24.26 -4.22
C ILE A 4 2.52 23.75 -3.34
N GLY A 5 3.03 24.63 -2.48
CA GLY A 5 4.10 24.28 -1.57
C GLY A 5 3.59 23.35 -0.47
N MET A 6 4.52 22.73 0.25
CA MET A 6 4.17 21.93 1.45
C MET A 6 3.30 22.72 2.44
N GLN A 7 3.49 24.05 2.50
CA GLN A 7 2.78 24.92 3.42
C GLN A 7 1.31 25.12 3.03
N GLU A 8 1.00 25.35 1.75
CA GLU A 8 -0.39 25.42 1.28
C GLU A 8 -1.09 24.07 1.39
N LEU A 9 -0.39 22.97 1.10
CA LEU A 9 -0.94 21.61 1.27
C LEU A 9 -1.29 21.33 2.74
N LEU A 10 -0.44 21.75 3.68
CA LEU A 10 -0.71 21.65 5.11
C LEU A 10 -1.96 22.45 5.54
N ILE A 11 -2.13 23.68 5.03
CA ILE A 11 -3.31 24.49 5.32
C ILE A 11 -4.59 23.80 4.82
N ILE A 12 -4.56 23.28 3.59
CA ILE A 12 -5.69 22.53 3.02
C ILE A 12 -5.96 21.27 3.84
N LEU A 13 -4.91 20.54 4.23
CA LEU A 13 -5.03 19.35 5.07
C LEU A 13 -5.73 19.69 6.39
N VAL A 14 -5.33 20.78 7.07
CA VAL A 14 -5.98 21.21 8.32
C VAL A 14 -7.46 21.55 8.11
N LEU A 15 -7.82 22.24 7.02
CA LEU A 15 -9.21 22.51 6.66
C LEU A 15 -10.02 21.22 6.48
N VAL A 16 -9.47 20.26 5.74
CA VAL A 16 -10.07 18.93 5.54
C VAL A 16 -10.22 18.22 6.89
N LEU A 17 -9.21 18.28 7.77
CA LEU A 17 -9.27 17.69 9.10
C LEU A 17 -10.33 18.34 10.00
N ILE A 18 -10.61 19.63 9.85
CA ILE A 18 -11.69 20.29 10.60
C ILE A 18 -13.06 19.83 10.10
N VAL A 19 -13.25 19.72 8.78
CA VAL A 19 -14.54 19.32 8.18
C VAL A 19 -14.83 17.83 8.43
N PHE A 20 -13.85 16.97 8.21
CA PHE A 20 -14.02 15.51 8.29
C PHE A 20 -13.64 14.93 9.66
N GLY A 21 -12.81 15.64 10.44
CA GLY A 21 -12.24 15.16 11.70
C GLY A 21 -10.95 14.36 11.52
N ALA A 22 -10.03 14.50 12.47
CA ALA A 22 -8.72 13.81 12.49
C ALA A 22 -8.82 12.27 12.48
N GLY A 23 -9.92 11.71 13.00
CA GLY A 23 -10.13 10.25 13.03
C GLY A 23 -10.63 9.64 11.72
N LYS A 24 -11.26 10.43 10.84
CA LYS A 24 -11.86 9.89 9.59
C LYS A 24 -10.83 9.63 8.51
N LEU A 25 -9.77 10.46 8.40
CA LEU A 25 -8.71 10.25 7.41
C LEU A 25 -7.96 8.91 7.58
N PRO A 26 -7.49 8.54 8.79
CA PRO A 26 -6.84 7.25 9.02
C PRO A 26 -7.78 6.07 8.74
N GLN A 27 -9.05 6.18 9.13
CA GLN A 27 -10.05 5.13 8.90
C GLN A 27 -10.29 4.87 7.41
N VAL A 28 -10.40 5.94 6.60
CA VAL A 28 -10.52 5.84 5.14
C VAL A 28 -9.22 5.33 4.52
N GLY A 29 -8.07 5.82 4.97
CA GLY A 29 -6.76 5.37 4.51
C GLY A 29 -6.50 3.88 4.77
N GLU A 30 -6.93 3.37 5.92
CA GLU A 30 -6.81 1.95 6.25
C GLU A 30 -7.70 1.07 5.35
N ALA A 31 -8.94 1.49 5.08
CA ALA A 31 -9.84 0.79 4.17
C ALA A 31 -9.31 0.79 2.72
N LEU A 32 -8.87 1.93 2.22
CA LEU A 32 -8.25 2.06 0.90
C LEU A 32 -6.94 1.27 0.82
N GLY A 33 -6.11 1.31 1.86
CA GLY A 33 -4.85 0.59 1.92
C GLY A 33 -5.04 -0.92 1.85
N LYS A 34 -6.03 -1.46 2.58
CA LYS A 34 -6.41 -2.88 2.48
C LYS A 34 -6.92 -3.23 1.07
N GLY A 35 -7.76 -2.38 0.48
CA GLY A 35 -8.24 -2.55 -0.89
C GLY A 35 -7.11 -2.59 -1.93
N ILE A 36 -6.20 -1.62 -1.88
CA ILE A 36 -5.04 -1.54 -2.78
C ILE A 36 -4.10 -2.73 -2.56
N ARG A 37 -3.87 -3.16 -1.31
CA ARG A 37 -3.05 -4.33 -0.99
C ARG A 37 -3.62 -5.59 -1.62
N ASN A 38 -4.92 -5.83 -1.45
CA ASN A 38 -5.61 -7.00 -2.00
C ASN A 38 -5.66 -6.96 -3.53
N PHE A 39 -5.90 -5.78 -4.11
CA PHE A 39 -5.87 -5.58 -5.56
C PHE A 39 -4.47 -5.87 -6.14
N LYS A 40 -3.42 -5.35 -5.50
CA LYS A 40 -2.02 -5.63 -5.90
C LYS A 40 -1.64 -7.09 -5.74
N ALA A 41 -2.15 -7.77 -4.71
CA ALA A 41 -1.94 -9.19 -4.50
C ALA A 41 -2.60 -10.03 -5.60
N GLY A 42 -3.86 -9.73 -5.94
CA GLY A 42 -4.57 -10.41 -7.03
C GLY A 42 -3.90 -10.23 -8.39
N LEU A 43 -3.44 -9.02 -8.71
CA LEU A 43 -2.66 -8.76 -9.93
C LEU A 43 -1.32 -9.51 -9.96
N ARG A 44 -0.65 -9.64 -8.80
CA ARG A 44 0.59 -10.43 -8.71
C ARG A 44 0.33 -11.91 -8.87
N GLU A 45 -0.76 -12.43 -8.31
CA GLU A 45 -1.11 -13.85 -8.44
C GLU A 45 -1.51 -14.20 -9.88
N GLU A 46 -2.16 -13.29 -10.60
CA GLU A 46 -2.40 -13.45 -12.03
C GLU A 46 -1.08 -13.45 -12.82
N ASN A 47 -0.19 -12.48 -12.57
CA ASN A 47 1.11 -12.41 -13.26
C ASN A 47 2.04 -13.59 -12.93
N ASN A 48 1.96 -14.15 -11.71
CA ASN A 48 2.77 -15.31 -11.33
C ASN A 48 2.24 -16.62 -11.93
N ARG A 49 1.00 -16.68 -12.44
CA ARG A 49 0.52 -17.85 -13.19
C ARG A 49 1.21 -18.00 -14.55
N ASP A 50 1.84 -16.94 -15.04
CA ASP A 50 2.68 -16.97 -16.24
C ASP A 50 4.17 -17.23 -15.94
N ASP A 51 4.61 -17.13 -14.67
CA ASP A 51 6.04 -17.20 -14.26
C ASP A 51 6.35 -18.26 -13.17
N GLU A 52 5.38 -19.01 -12.65
CA GLU A 52 5.57 -20.06 -11.63
C GLU A 52 6.07 -21.41 -12.17
N GLY A 53 7.01 -21.37 -13.11
CA GLY A 53 7.87 -22.51 -13.42
C GLY A 53 9.09 -22.64 -12.51
N LYS A 54 9.40 -21.65 -11.66
CA LYS A 54 10.71 -21.65 -10.97
C LYS A 54 10.75 -20.86 -9.66
N LYS A 55 10.13 -21.35 -8.58
CA LYS A 55 10.57 -21.03 -7.21
C LYS A 55 10.10 -21.98 -6.10
N THR A 56 9.88 -23.25 -6.41
CA THR A 56 9.95 -24.35 -5.44
C THR A 56 11.37 -24.91 -5.34
N SER A 57 12.35 -24.09 -4.99
CA SER A 57 13.69 -24.55 -4.58
C SER A 57 14.55 -23.42 -4.03
N ALA A 58 14.42 -23.10 -2.74
CA ALA A 58 15.52 -22.59 -1.93
C ALA A 58 15.08 -22.48 -0.46
N GLY A 59 15.60 -23.38 0.38
CA GLY A 59 15.67 -23.13 1.82
C GLY A 59 15.21 -24.27 2.74
N SER A 60 15.83 -25.44 2.67
CA SER A 60 16.31 -26.20 3.85
C SER A 60 16.81 -27.58 3.46
N SER A 61 18.11 -27.66 3.16
CA SER A 61 18.91 -28.87 3.32
C SER A 61 20.28 -28.41 3.78
N GLU A 62 20.52 -28.38 5.10
CA GLU A 62 21.82 -28.69 5.74
C GLU A 62 21.77 -28.48 7.26
N ASN A 63 21.75 -29.60 7.99
CA ASN A 63 22.57 -29.91 9.17
C ASN A 63 22.27 -31.40 9.47
N GLY A 64 23.17 -32.36 9.37
CA GLY A 64 24.58 -32.32 9.73
C GLY A 64 24.71 -33.02 11.08
N GLU A 65 25.14 -34.29 11.03
CA GLU A 65 25.41 -35.26 12.12
C GLU A 65 24.26 -36.19 12.57
#